data_AF-A0A7K0C338-F1
#
_entry.id   AF-A0A7K0C338-F1
#
_cell.length_a   1.000
_cell.length_b   1.000
_cell.length_c   1.000
_cell.angle_alpha   90.00
_cell.angle_beta   90.00
_cell.angle_gamma   90.00
#
_symmetry.space_group_name_H-M   'P 1'
#
loop_
_entity.id
_entity.type
_entity.pdbx_description
1 polymer ?
#
loop_
_entity_poly.entity_id
_entity_poly.type
_entity_poly.pdbx_seq_one_letter_code
_entity_poly.pdbx_strand_id
1 'polypeptide(L)'
;MTDRRVVLALIAIGAVGLAVVSGTITIRVATEAITGPLLRPLGHDQVERGLRGRPEITPAASPVPGAGRTHFMATRAGRVLVRCVGRDRIVLAGWSPGLGYAGLPREPGPGARVAIEFRGADGTYRIIAACTNSVPRLLE
;
A
#
# COMPACT_ATOMS: atom_id res chain seq x y z
N MET A 1 4.07 34.93 52.93
CA MET A 1 5.20 34.23 52.30
C MET A 1 4.73 32.83 51.91
N THR A 2 5.21 32.36 50.76
CA THR A 2 5.03 31.01 50.22
C THR A 2 3.61 30.72 49.68
N ASP A 3 3.22 31.38 48.58
CA ASP A 3 3.45 30.99 47.18
C ASP A 3 2.33 30.11 46.62
N ARG A 4 1.22 30.78 46.33
CA ARG A 4 -0.01 30.24 45.73
C ARG A 4 0.14 30.06 44.21
N ARG A 5 1.32 30.35 43.65
CA ARG A 5 1.61 30.33 42.21
C ARG A 5 2.31 29.06 41.75
N VAL A 6 2.65 28.14 42.66
CA VAL A 6 3.39 26.90 42.35
C VAL A 6 2.49 25.65 42.35
N VAL A 7 1.24 25.76 42.80
CA VAL A 7 0.28 24.65 42.76
C VAL A 7 -0.57 24.77 41.49
N LEU A 8 -0.07 24.15 40.41
CA LEU A 8 -0.84 23.59 39.29
C LEU A 8 -1.45 24.63 38.32
N ALA A 9 -0.82 25.19 37.28
CA ALA A 9 0.19 24.64 36.36
C ALA A 9 -0.08 23.17 35.96
N LEU A 10 -1.33 22.80 35.66
CA LEU A 10 -1.64 21.44 35.15
C LEU A 10 -2.99 21.30 34.42
N ILE A 11 -3.42 22.29 33.61
CA ILE A 11 -4.56 22.10 32.70
C ILE A 11 -4.23 22.69 31.32
N ALA A 12 -3.43 21.94 30.56
CA ALA A 12 -3.17 22.16 29.15
C ALA A 12 -3.75 20.99 28.36
N ILE A 13 -5.01 21.08 27.95
CA ILE A 13 -5.65 20.18 26.98
C ILE A 13 -6.74 21.05 26.30
N GLY A 14 -6.74 21.37 25.02
CA GLY A 14 -6.38 20.58 23.85
C GLY A 14 -7.64 20.53 22.97
N ALA A 15 -7.79 21.45 22.02
CA ALA A 15 -8.93 21.45 21.09
C ALA A 15 -8.46 21.85 19.68
N VAL A 16 -7.75 20.95 19.01
CA VAL A 16 -7.54 21.03 17.57
C VAL A 16 -8.73 20.33 16.91
N GLY A 17 -9.70 21.10 16.46
CA GLY A 17 -10.81 20.62 15.65
C GLY A 17 -10.32 20.25 14.25
N LEU A 18 -10.09 18.96 14.00
CA LEU A 18 -9.91 18.43 12.65
C LEU A 18 -11.27 18.02 12.10
N ALA A 19 -11.84 18.86 11.24
CA ALA A 19 -13.01 18.52 10.44
C ALA A 19 -12.63 17.40 9.46
N VAL A 20 -12.96 16.16 9.80
CA VAL A 20 -12.83 15.02 8.89
C VAL A 20 -14.07 14.99 8.00
N VAL A 21 -13.92 15.45 6.76
CA VAL A 21 -14.91 15.26 5.70
C VAL A 21 -15.00 13.75 5.43
N SER A 22 -16.06 13.11 5.89
CA SER A 22 -16.33 11.69 5.63
C SER A 22 -16.86 11.52 4.20
N GLY A 23 -15.97 11.24 3.25
CA GLY A 23 -16.36 10.71 1.95
C GLY A 23 -16.79 9.25 2.10
N THR A 24 -18.10 8.99 2.15
CA THR A 24 -18.63 7.62 2.15
C THR A 24 -18.52 7.02 0.74
N ILE A 25 -17.60 6.07 0.56
CA ILE A 25 -17.64 5.18 -0.60
C ILE A 25 -18.18 3.83 -0.11
N THR A 26 -19.43 3.53 -0.47
CA THR A 26 -20.04 2.22 -0.27
C THR A 26 -19.43 1.23 -1.25
N ILE A 27 -18.52 0.37 -0.80
CA ILE A 27 -18.13 -0.80 -1.59
C ILE A 27 -19.05 -1.95 -1.19
N ARG A 28 -20.12 -2.17 -1.96
CA ARG A 28 -20.85 -3.44 -1.95
C ARG A 28 -19.96 -4.50 -2.60
N VAL A 29 -19.21 -5.24 -1.80
CA VAL A 29 -18.60 -6.49 -2.24
C VAL A 29 -19.65 -7.57 -2.08
N ALA A 30 -20.36 -7.90 -3.16
CA ALA A 30 -21.15 -9.11 -3.24
C ALA A 30 -20.20 -10.29 -3.47
N THR A 31 -19.67 -10.86 -2.39
CA THR A 31 -19.02 -12.17 -2.39
C THR A 31 -20.09 -13.25 -2.25
N GLU A 32 -20.77 -13.56 -3.35
CA GLU A 32 -21.57 -14.77 -3.48
C GLU A 32 -21.19 -15.45 -4.79
N ALA A 33 -20.55 -16.63 -4.68
CA ALA A 33 -20.54 -17.74 -5.63
C ALA A 33 -19.30 -18.66 -5.49
N ILE A 34 -18.61 -18.68 -4.33
CA ILE A 34 -17.59 -19.70 -4.05
C ILE A 34 -18.27 -20.86 -3.32
N THR A 35 -19.16 -21.59 -4.01
CA THR A 35 -19.48 -23.03 -3.88
C THR A 35 -20.86 -23.35 -4.47
N GLY A 36 -20.90 -23.86 -5.71
CA GLY A 36 -22.10 -24.43 -6.32
C GLY A 36 -21.89 -24.79 -7.82
N PRO A 37 -22.28 -25.98 -8.30
CA PRO A 37 -21.67 -26.61 -9.47
C PRO A 37 -22.36 -26.24 -10.78
N LEU A 38 -21.88 -25.23 -11.49
CA LEU A 38 -22.31 -24.94 -12.88
C LEU A 38 -21.18 -24.23 -13.63
N LEU A 39 -20.17 -24.99 -14.08
CA LEU A 39 -19.27 -24.53 -15.14
C LEU A 39 -20.06 -24.47 -16.44
N ARG A 40 -20.81 -23.40 -16.64
CA ARG A 40 -21.37 -23.04 -17.95
C ARG A 40 -20.27 -22.27 -18.68
N PRO A 41 -19.65 -22.83 -19.74
CA PRO A 41 -18.61 -22.12 -20.47
C PRO A 41 -19.18 -20.82 -21.07
N LEU A 42 -18.50 -19.71 -20.80
CA LEU A 42 -18.83 -18.39 -21.36
C LEU A 42 -18.62 -18.41 -22.89
N GLY A 43 -19.68 -18.10 -23.63
CA GLY A 43 -19.61 -17.96 -25.10
C GLY A 43 -18.76 -16.76 -25.52
N HIS A 44 -18.12 -16.86 -26.68
CA HIS A 44 -17.14 -15.90 -27.22
C HIS A 44 -17.67 -14.45 -27.23
N ASP A 45 -18.95 -14.29 -27.53
CA ASP A 45 -19.67 -13.01 -27.65
C ASP A 45 -19.88 -12.32 -26.29
N GLN A 46 -19.88 -13.06 -25.17
CA GLN A 46 -19.91 -12.49 -23.83
C GLN A 46 -18.52 -12.00 -23.38
N VAL A 47 -17.46 -12.64 -23.86
CA VAL A 47 -16.08 -12.21 -23.60
C VAL A 47 -15.79 -10.88 -24.31
N GLU A 48 -16.19 -10.75 -25.57
CA GLU A 48 -16.02 -9.48 -26.30
C GLU A 48 -16.77 -8.32 -25.65
N ARG A 49 -18.01 -8.56 -25.20
CA ARG A 49 -18.83 -7.53 -24.55
C ARG A 49 -18.24 -7.11 -23.20
N GLY A 50 -17.67 -8.05 -22.46
CA GLY A 50 -16.97 -7.76 -21.20
C GLY A 50 -15.66 -7.01 -21.38
N LEU A 51 -14.95 -7.24 -22.49
CA LEU A 51 -13.69 -6.55 -22.79
C LEU A 51 -13.91 -5.09 -23.24
N ARG A 52 -15.00 -4.80 -23.97
CA ARG A 52 -15.32 -3.44 -24.43
C ARG A 52 -15.68 -2.46 -23.30
N GLY A 53 -16.11 -2.96 -22.14
CA GLY A 53 -16.52 -2.15 -20.99
C GLY A 53 -15.47 -2.05 -19.87
N ARG A 54 -14.26 -2.58 -20.08
CA ARG A 54 -13.25 -2.64 -19.01
C ARG A 54 -12.57 -1.27 -18.86
N PRO A 55 -12.50 -0.68 -17.65
CA PRO A 55 -11.66 0.48 -17.41
C PRO A 55 -10.22 0.12 -17.77
N GLU A 56 -9.58 0.99 -18.54
CA GLU A 56 -8.19 0.83 -18.96
C GLU A 56 -7.31 0.73 -17.70
N ILE A 57 -6.89 -0.49 -17.38
CA ILE A 57 -5.84 -0.70 -16.38
C ILE A 57 -4.58 -0.21 -17.08
N THR A 58 -4.17 1.02 -16.80
CA THR A 58 -2.88 1.53 -17.26
C THR A 58 -1.81 0.51 -16.86
N PRO A 59 -1.11 -0.13 -17.82
CA PRO A 59 -0.07 -1.08 -17.50
C PRO A 59 0.95 -0.40 -16.57
N ALA A 60 1.31 -1.07 -15.47
CA ALA A 60 2.43 -0.64 -14.67
C ALA A 60 3.66 -0.46 -15.59
N ALA A 61 4.39 0.64 -15.41
CA ALA A 61 5.45 1.10 -16.30
C ALA A 61 6.38 -0.04 -16.76
N SER A 62 6.70 -0.03 -18.07
CA SER A 62 7.60 -1.00 -18.71
C SER A 62 8.90 -1.21 -17.93
N PRO A 63 9.50 -2.41 -17.98
CA PRO A 63 10.76 -2.68 -17.30
C PRO A 63 11.84 -1.71 -17.78
N VAL A 64 12.28 -0.81 -16.90
CA VAL A 64 13.39 0.11 -17.16
C VAL A 64 14.67 -0.69 -17.46
N PRO A 65 15.29 -0.54 -18.65
CA PRO A 65 16.59 -1.15 -18.95
C PRO A 65 17.68 -0.60 -18.01
N GLY A 66 18.56 -1.48 -17.52
CA GLY A 66 19.64 -1.13 -16.57
C GLY A 66 19.25 -1.22 -15.09
N ALA A 67 18.06 -1.72 -14.80
CA ALA A 67 17.60 -1.84 -13.43
C ALA A 67 18.23 -3.05 -12.73
N GLY A 68 18.71 -2.83 -11.50
CA GLY A 68 19.44 -3.84 -10.73
C GLY A 68 18.61 -5.08 -10.42
N ARG A 69 19.22 -6.07 -9.76
CA ARG A 69 18.51 -7.28 -9.29
C ARG A 69 17.31 -6.88 -8.42
N THR A 70 16.17 -7.54 -8.60
CA THR A 70 15.01 -7.35 -7.73
C THR A 70 15.29 -7.99 -6.37
N HIS A 71 15.00 -7.28 -5.29
CA HIS A 71 15.13 -7.75 -3.91
C HIS A 71 13.77 -8.00 -3.29
N PHE A 72 13.70 -9.10 -2.54
CA PHE A 72 12.49 -9.54 -1.85
C PHE A 72 12.57 -9.21 -0.36
N MET A 73 11.46 -8.70 0.19
CA MET A 73 11.29 -8.40 1.60
C MET A 73 9.95 -8.99 2.07
N ALA A 74 9.95 -9.71 3.19
CA ALA A 74 8.74 -10.33 3.75
C ALA A 74 8.55 -9.92 5.20
N THR A 75 7.29 -9.71 5.58
CA THR A 75 6.82 -9.46 6.94
C THR A 75 5.54 -10.27 7.17
N ARG A 76 5.03 -10.27 8.41
CA ARG A 76 3.70 -10.85 8.70
C ARG A 76 2.58 -10.20 7.89
N ALA A 77 2.72 -8.91 7.56
CA ALA A 77 1.69 -8.12 6.91
C ALA A 77 1.70 -8.27 5.38
N GLY A 78 2.80 -8.76 4.79
CA GLY A 78 2.92 -8.96 3.35
C GLY A 78 4.35 -9.06 2.84
N ARG A 79 4.46 -9.13 1.52
CA ARG A 79 5.70 -9.27 0.75
C ARG A 79 5.86 -8.10 -0.21
N VAL A 80 7.10 -7.68 -0.41
CA VAL A 80 7.47 -6.53 -1.25
C VAL A 80 8.66 -6.90 -2.12
N LEU A 81 8.58 -6.54 -3.40
CA LEU A 81 9.65 -6.62 -4.36
C LEU A 81 10.12 -5.21 -4.69
N VAL A 82 11.39 -4.93 -4.50
CA VAL A 82 11.99 -3.60 -4.77
C VAL A 82 13.20 -3.73 -5.66
N ARG A 83 13.56 -2.65 -6.36
CA ARG A 83 14.68 -2.65 -7.29
C ARG A 83 15.38 -1.30 -7.30
N CYS A 84 16.71 -1.28 -7.28
CA CYS A 84 17.46 -0.04 -7.49
C CYS A 84 17.46 0.38 -8.96
N VAL A 85 17.30 1.68 -9.19
CA VAL A 85 17.35 2.33 -10.49
C VAL A 85 18.49 3.36 -10.46
N GLY A 86 19.70 2.90 -10.77
CA GLY A 86 20.93 3.65 -10.50
C GLY A 86 21.46 3.40 -9.08
N ARG A 87 22.29 4.31 -8.56
CA ARG A 87 22.96 4.14 -7.26
C ARG A 87 22.02 4.33 -6.06
N ASP A 88 21.20 5.39 -6.09
CA ASP A 88 20.48 5.86 -4.89
C ASP A 88 18.97 6.07 -5.11
N ARG A 89 18.42 5.53 -6.20
CA ARG A 89 16.97 5.50 -6.43
C ARG A 89 16.43 4.10 -6.38
N ILE A 90 15.21 3.96 -5.89
CA ILE A 90 14.52 2.70 -5.72
C ILE A 90 13.11 2.78 -6.30
N VAL A 91 12.63 1.67 -6.85
CA VAL A 91 11.26 1.51 -7.34
C VAL A 91 10.63 0.26 -6.72
N LEU A 92 9.33 0.34 -6.45
CA LEU A 92 8.51 -0.80 -6.06
C LEU A 92 8.19 -1.63 -7.31
N ALA A 93 8.74 -2.84 -7.39
CA ALA A 93 8.52 -3.75 -8.51
C ALA A 93 7.25 -4.60 -8.35
N GLY A 94 6.78 -4.79 -7.12
CA GLY A 94 5.55 -5.54 -6.83
C GLY A 94 5.34 -5.74 -5.34
N TRP A 95 4.14 -6.17 -4.96
CA TRP A 95 3.81 -6.49 -3.58
C TRP A 95 2.61 -7.45 -3.50
N SER A 96 2.49 -8.14 -2.37
CA SER A 96 1.31 -8.94 -2.04
C SER A 96 1.03 -8.87 -0.54
N PRO A 97 -0.22 -8.69 -0.09
CA PRO A 97 -0.53 -8.66 1.32
C PRO A 97 -0.51 -10.07 1.92
N GLY A 98 -0.25 -10.15 3.22
CA GLY A 98 -0.49 -11.35 4.02
C GLY A 98 -1.98 -11.55 4.29
N LEU A 99 -2.33 -12.71 4.86
CA LEU A 99 -3.72 -13.00 5.24
C LEU A 99 -4.23 -12.01 6.29
N GLY A 100 -5.42 -11.47 6.08
CA GLY A 100 -6.02 -10.47 6.98
C GLY A 100 -5.46 -9.05 6.82
N TYR A 101 -4.62 -8.80 5.82
CA TYR A 101 -4.07 -7.48 5.49
C TYR A 101 -4.52 -6.99 4.12
N ALA A 102 -4.68 -5.68 3.99
CA ALA A 102 -4.80 -4.97 2.72
C ALA A 102 -3.57 -4.11 2.51
N GLY A 103 -2.91 -4.23 1.35
CA GLY A 103 -1.75 -3.41 1.00
C GLY A 103 -2.13 -2.22 0.14
N LEU A 104 -1.40 -1.11 0.28
CA LEU A 104 -1.52 0.06 -0.58
C LEU A 104 -0.14 0.70 -0.75
N PRO A 105 0.39 0.81 -1.98
CA PRO A 105 1.61 1.58 -2.23
C PRO A 105 1.37 3.05 -1.88
N ARG A 106 2.29 3.62 -1.09
CA ARG A 106 2.27 5.04 -0.72
C ARG A 106 3.25 5.84 -1.56
N GLU A 107 4.42 5.27 -1.79
CA GLU A 107 5.48 5.86 -2.60
C GLU A 107 6.03 4.73 -3.49
N PRO A 108 5.48 4.51 -4.70
CA PRO A 108 5.92 3.43 -5.57
C PRO A 108 7.28 3.68 -6.23
N GLY A 109 7.79 4.92 -6.18
CA GLY A 109 9.01 5.33 -6.87
C GLY A 109 8.83 5.42 -8.40
N PRO A 110 9.93 5.62 -9.16
CA PRO A 110 11.30 5.71 -8.68
C PRO A 110 11.58 6.98 -7.86
N GLY A 111 12.26 6.83 -6.72
CA GLY A 111 12.60 7.95 -5.83
C GLY A 111 13.70 7.58 -4.84
N ALA A 112 14.02 8.47 -3.90
CA ALA A 112 15.01 8.19 -2.84
C ALA A 112 14.59 7.05 -1.92
N ARG A 113 13.27 6.84 -1.79
CA ARG A 113 12.66 5.75 -1.03
C ARG A 113 11.41 5.25 -1.74
N VAL A 114 11.00 4.04 -1.37
CA VAL A 114 9.68 3.48 -1.66
C VAL A 114 8.99 3.14 -0.36
N ALA A 115 7.67 3.24 -0.35
CA ALA A 115 6.87 2.94 0.82
C ALA A 115 5.60 2.20 0.43
N ILE A 116 5.31 1.13 1.16
CA ILE A 116 4.04 0.41 1.12
C ILE A 116 3.48 0.27 2.51
N GLU A 117 2.17 0.39 2.62
CA GLU A 117 1.44 0.25 3.86
C GLU A 117 0.52 -0.96 3.78
N PHE A 118 0.55 -1.79 4.81
CA PHE A 118 -0.35 -2.91 5.02
C PHE A 118 -1.24 -2.62 6.23
N ARG A 119 -2.55 -2.68 6.05
CA ARG A 119 -3.54 -2.47 7.12
C ARG A 119 -4.25 -3.78 7.43
N GLY A 120 -4.28 -4.16 8.69
CA GLY A 120 -5.03 -5.32 9.20
C GLY A 120 -5.74 -4.99 10.51
N ALA A 121 -6.41 -5.98 11.11
CA ALA A 121 -7.10 -5.81 12.39
C ALA A 121 -6.15 -5.37 13.52
N ASP A 122 -4.90 -5.85 13.49
CA ASP A 122 -3.85 -5.53 14.45
C ASP A 122 -3.17 -4.16 14.21
N GLY A 123 -3.68 -3.34 13.28
CA GLY A 123 -3.16 -2.02 12.95
C GLY A 123 -2.43 -1.94 11.60
N THR A 124 -1.55 -0.93 11.50
CA THR A 124 -0.89 -0.54 10.25
C THR A 124 0.60 -0.86 10.29
N TYR A 125 1.09 -1.54 9.25
CA TYR A 125 2.49 -1.90 9.04
C TYR A 125 3.02 -1.17 7.82
N ARG A 126 4.08 -0.40 7.97
CA ARG A 126 4.72 0.30 6.85
C ARG A 126 6.07 -0.33 6.57
N ILE A 127 6.34 -0.61 5.30
CA ILE A 127 7.66 -1.03 4.82
C ILE A 127 8.22 0.13 4.03
N ILE A 128 9.34 0.67 4.48
CA ILE A 128 10.08 1.74 3.80
C ILE A 128 11.43 1.18 3.38
N ALA A 129 11.77 1.32 2.10
CA ALA A 129 13.05 0.91 1.58
C ALA A 129 13.71 2.03 0.78
N ALA A 130 15.03 2.07 0.80
CA ALA A 130 15.86 2.95 -0.03
C ALA A 130 16.97 2.15 -0.71
N CYS A 131 17.65 2.77 -1.66
CA CYS A 131 18.87 2.21 -2.24
C CYS A 131 20.09 3.01 -1.75
N THR A 132 21.15 2.30 -1.42
CA THR A 132 22.45 2.87 -1.11
C THR A 132 23.50 2.10 -1.90
N ASN A 133 24.23 2.78 -2.79
CA ASN A 133 25.23 2.15 -3.65
C ASN A 133 24.68 0.93 -4.41
N SER A 134 23.48 1.06 -4.97
CA SER A 134 22.77 0.01 -5.73
C SER A 134 22.30 -1.19 -4.90
N VAL A 135 22.30 -1.09 -3.56
CA VAL A 135 21.82 -2.14 -2.65
C VAL A 135 20.55 -1.65 -1.94
N PRO A 136 19.40 -2.35 -2.08
CA PRO A 136 18.20 -2.03 -1.31
C PRO A 136 18.40 -2.28 0.19
N ARG A 137 17.93 -1.33 1.01
CA ARG A 137 17.94 -1.35 2.48
C ARG A 137 16.55 -1.04 3.00
N LEU A 138 16.15 -1.73 4.07
CA LEU A 138 14.98 -1.35 4.86
C LEU A 138 15.37 -0.18 5.77
N LEU A 139 14.46 0.78 5.97
CA LEU A 139 14.72 2.00 6.76
C LEU A 139 14.06 2.03 8.15
N GLU A 140 13.36 0.95 8.54
CA GLU A 140 12.51 0.84 9.74
C GLU A 140 11.30 1.80 9.81
#